data_AF-A0A1F8EKY1-F1
#
_entry.id   AF-A0A1F8EKY1-F1
#
_cell.length_a   1.000
_cell.length_b   1.000
_cell.length_c   1.000
_cell.angle_alpha   90.00
_cell.angle_beta   90.00
_cell.angle_gamma   90.00
#
_symmetry.space_group_name_H-M   'P 1'
#
loop_
_entity.id
_entity.type
_entity.pdbx_description
1 polymer ?
#
loop_
_entity_poly.entity_id
_entity_poly.type
_entity_poly.pdbx_seq_one_letter_code
_entity_poly.pdbx_strand_id
1 'polypeptide(L)'
;MPAGELAVNTLLLPKHDPDIMVALGPQSRRFIKLGHLYQLIEEQGQGQEGPLLINGYANIAYILDENGVAWAVHADWDPHYGGWYVSVYSVARLCEWPAGSLVLSQVSSGN
;
A
#
# COMPACT_ATOMS: atom_id res chain seq x y z
N MET A 1 5.05 4.89 18.61
CA MET A 1 3.58 5.04 18.58
C MET A 1 3.01 3.68 18.26
N PRO A 2 1.96 3.20 18.95
CA PRO A 2 1.37 1.91 18.58
C PRO A 2 0.92 1.99 17.12
N ALA A 3 1.31 0.99 16.33
CA ALA A 3 0.89 0.87 14.95
C ALA A 3 -0.65 0.81 14.96
N GLY A 4 -1.29 1.83 14.40
CA GLY A 4 -2.72 1.73 14.11
C GLY A 4 -2.93 0.47 13.28
N GLU A 5 -3.96 -0.31 13.61
CA GLU A 5 -4.25 -1.55 12.92
C GLU A 5 -4.42 -1.26 11.41
N LEU A 6 -3.72 -2.01 10.56
CA LEU A 6 -3.79 -1.85 9.12
C LEU A 6 -4.75 -2.88 8.53
N ALA A 7 -5.64 -2.41 7.66
CA ALA A 7 -6.50 -3.28 6.88
C ALA A 7 -5.86 -3.55 5.51
N VAL A 8 -5.93 -4.81 5.10
CA VAL A 8 -5.44 -5.32 3.82
C VAL A 8 -6.62 -5.56 2.90
N ASN A 9 -6.62 -4.96 1.71
CA ASN A 9 -7.69 -5.11 0.72
C ASN A 9 -7.10 -5.58 -0.61
N THR A 10 -7.72 -6.56 -1.28
CA THR A 10 -7.28 -7.04 -2.59
C THR A 10 -8.10 -6.39 -3.70
N LEU A 11 -7.42 -5.91 -4.75
CA LEU A 11 -8.09 -5.45 -5.97
C LEU A 11 -8.61 -6.65 -6.76
N LEU A 12 -9.93 -6.71 -6.98
CA LEU A 12 -10.55 -7.77 -7.79
C LEU A 12 -10.51 -7.47 -9.29
N LEU A 13 -10.36 -6.20 -9.66
CA LEU A 13 -10.30 -5.71 -11.04
C LEU A 13 -9.23 -4.63 -11.13
N PRO A 14 -8.67 -4.38 -12.32
CA PRO A 14 -7.78 -3.25 -12.53
C PRO A 14 -8.45 -1.92 -12.17
N LYS A 15 -7.71 -1.04 -11.47
CA LYS A 15 -8.23 0.26 -11.00
C LYS A 15 -7.14 1.34 -10.96
N HIS A 16 -7.55 2.59 -11.19
CA HIS A 16 -6.71 3.76 -10.99
C HIS A 16 -6.70 4.19 -9.52
N ASP A 17 -5.64 4.88 -9.11
CA ASP A 17 -5.49 5.41 -7.74
C ASP A 17 -6.70 6.24 -7.27
N PRO A 18 -7.27 7.18 -8.06
CA PRO A 18 -8.42 7.96 -7.61
C PRO A 18 -9.64 7.10 -7.25
N ASP A 19 -9.91 6.05 -8.03
CA ASP A 19 -11.05 5.16 -7.79
C ASP A 19 -10.85 4.31 -6.53
N ILE A 20 -9.63 3.80 -6.32
CA ILE A 20 -9.27 3.04 -5.12
C ILE A 20 -9.41 3.94 -3.89
N MET A 21 -8.86 5.15 -3.96
CA MET A 21 -8.92 6.13 -2.88
C MET A 21 -10.36 6.49 -2.50
N VAL A 22 -11.24 6.67 -3.49
CA VAL A 22 -12.69 6.89 -3.27
C VAL A 22 -13.31 5.68 -2.57
N ALA A 23 -13.00 4.46 -3.01
CA ALA A 23 -13.53 3.23 -2.42
C ALA A 23 -13.06 2.98 -0.97
N LEU A 24 -11.83 3.39 -0.63
CA LEU A 24 -11.32 3.35 0.75
C LEU A 24 -12.07 4.32 1.69
N GLY A 25 -12.76 5.32 1.15
CA GLY A 25 -13.57 6.25 1.90
C GLY A 25 -12.77 7.41 2.51
N PRO A 26 -12.99 7.75 3.80
CA PRO A 26 -12.46 8.98 4.41
C PRO A 26 -10.93 8.98 4.51
N GLN A 27 -10.37 10.19 4.61
CA GLN A 27 -8.92 10.42 4.70
C GLN A 27 -8.25 9.63 5.84
N SER A 28 -8.93 9.49 6.98
CA SER A 28 -8.45 8.74 8.15
C SER A 28 -8.20 7.25 7.86
N ARG A 29 -8.97 6.66 6.94
CA ARG A 29 -8.81 5.27 6.51
C ARG A 29 -7.84 5.15 5.33
N ARG A 30 -7.87 6.12 4.42
CA ARG A 30 -7.15 6.05 3.15
C ARG A 30 -5.63 6.13 3.29
N PHE A 31 -5.13 7.02 4.14
CA PHE A 31 -3.70 7.33 4.19
C PHE A 31 -3.02 6.69 5.39
N ILE A 32 -1.91 6.00 5.15
CA ILE A 32 -1.07 5.40 6.20
C ILE A 32 0.23 6.20 6.35
N LYS A 33 1.00 5.90 7.40
CA LYS A 33 2.36 6.44 7.54
C LYS A 33 3.33 5.60 6.71
N LEU A 34 4.27 6.24 6.03
CA LEU A 34 5.33 5.56 5.28
C LEU A 34 6.11 4.58 6.18
N GLY A 35 6.39 4.97 7.42
CA GLY A 35 7.04 4.10 8.40
C GLY A 35 6.28 2.80 8.71
N HIS A 36 4.95 2.77 8.60
CA HIS A 36 4.20 1.52 8.79
C HIS A 36 4.39 0.56 7.62
N LEU A 37 4.46 1.06 6.37
CA LEU A 37 4.79 0.23 5.22
C LEU A 37 6.21 -0.32 5.35
N TYR A 38 7.19 0.51 5.70
CA TYR A 38 8.57 0.06 5.89
C TYR A 38 8.69 -0.98 7.00
N GLN A 39 7.97 -0.82 8.10
CA GLN A 39 7.95 -1.83 9.16
C GLN A 39 7.48 -3.20 8.64
N LEU A 40 6.41 -3.24 7.84
CA LEU A 40 5.94 -4.50 7.23
C LEU A 40 6.98 -5.09 6.24
N ILE A 41 7.65 -4.24 5.47
CA ILE A 41 8.72 -4.64 4.55
C ILE A 41 9.89 -5.25 5.32
N GLU A 42 10.31 -4.62 6.44
CA GLU A 42 11.38 -5.14 7.31
C GLU A 42 10.98 -6.47 7.96
N GLU A 43 9.75 -6.57 8.47
CA GLU A 43 9.18 -7.79 9.06
C GLU A 43 9.07 -8.94 8.06
N GLN A 44 8.93 -8.63 6.76
CA GLN A 44 8.96 -9.59 5.65
C GLN A 44 10.24 -9.49 4.81
N GLY A 45 11.36 -9.06 5.39
CA GLY A 45 12.56 -8.67 4.65
C GLY A 45 13.26 -9.77 3.82
N GLN A 46 12.93 -11.05 4.04
CA GLN A 46 13.44 -12.19 3.28
C GLN A 46 12.35 -12.84 2.42
N GLY A 47 11.25 -12.15 2.17
CA GLY A 47 10.13 -12.66 1.38
C GLY A 47 9.35 -13.76 2.10
N GLN A 48 9.40 -13.81 3.43
CA GLN A 48 8.57 -14.70 4.23
C GLN A 48 7.10 -14.30 4.17
N GLU A 49 6.22 -15.27 4.42
CA GLU A 49 4.78 -15.05 4.51
C GLU A 49 4.42 -13.99 5.56
N GLY A 50 3.40 -13.21 5.26
CA GLY A 50 2.91 -12.14 6.12
C GLY A 50 1.83 -11.32 5.43
N PRO A 51 1.52 -10.11 5.94
CA PRO A 51 0.48 -9.25 5.38
C PRO A 51 0.73 -8.75 3.95
N LEU A 52 1.98 -8.63 3.52
CA LEU A 52 2.37 -8.21 2.18
C LEU A 52 2.48 -9.41 1.23
N LEU A 53 2.05 -9.19 -0.01
CA LEU A 53 2.26 -10.10 -1.13
C LEU A 53 3.76 -10.25 -1.44
N ILE A 54 4.20 -11.50 -1.53
CA ILE A 54 5.57 -11.89 -1.87
C ILE A 54 5.67 -12.56 -3.25
N ASN A 55 4.61 -12.46 -4.06
CA ASN A 55 4.47 -13.13 -5.36
C ASN A 55 4.72 -12.20 -6.56
N GLY A 56 5.40 -11.07 -6.35
CA GLY A 56 5.67 -10.05 -7.37
C GLY A 56 4.51 -9.12 -7.69
N TYR A 57 3.34 -9.28 -7.05
CA TYR A 57 2.26 -8.30 -7.17
C TYR A 57 2.50 -7.11 -6.24
N ALA A 58 2.05 -5.94 -6.69
CA ALA A 58 2.18 -4.70 -5.94
C ALA A 58 1.37 -4.72 -4.63
N ASN A 59 2.03 -4.29 -3.55
CA ASN A 59 1.44 -3.86 -2.28
C ASN A 59 1.41 -2.34 -2.26
N ILE A 60 0.24 -1.74 -2.25
CA ILE A 60 0.02 -0.32 -2.48
C ILE A 60 -0.37 0.34 -1.16
N ALA A 61 0.27 1.45 -0.84
CA ALA A 61 -0.04 2.31 0.28
C ALA A 61 -0.19 3.76 -0.20
N TYR A 62 -1.23 4.44 0.27
CA TYR A 62 -1.36 5.87 0.06
C TYR A 62 -0.79 6.62 1.25
N ILE A 63 0.05 7.61 0.97
CA ILE A 63 0.61 8.51 1.98
C ILE A 63 0.34 9.96 1.62
N LEU A 64 0.37 10.84 2.62
CA LEU A 64 0.43 12.28 2.43
C LEU A 64 1.84 12.74 2.71
N ASP A 65 2.41 13.58 1.84
CA ASP A 65 3.66 14.26 2.13
C ASP A 65 3.43 15.47 3.07
N GLU A 66 4.52 16.18 3.38
CA GLU A 66 4.52 17.34 4.27
C GLU A 66 3.67 18.51 3.75
N ASN A 67 3.41 18.55 2.44
CA ASN A 67 2.56 19.55 1.79
C ASN A 67 1.10 19.07 1.65
N GLY A 68 0.77 17.88 2.14
CA GLY A 68 -0.55 17.27 2.00
C GLY A 68 -0.83 16.72 0.60
N VAL A 69 0.19 16.51 -0.24
CA VAL A 69 0.04 15.88 -1.55
C VAL A 69 -0.01 14.36 -1.36
N ALA A 70 -0.97 13.73 -2.04
CA ALA A 70 -1.16 12.30 -2.02
C ALA A 70 -0.20 11.58 -2.97
N TRP A 71 0.43 10.52 -2.46
CA TRP A 71 1.34 9.66 -3.21
C TRP A 71 0.93 8.20 -3.06
N ALA A 72 1.04 7.43 -4.15
CA ALA A 72 0.95 5.99 -4.15
C ALA A 72 2.35 5.42 -4.01
N VAL A 73 2.65 4.81 -2.87
CA VAL A 73 3.88 4.03 -2.67
C VAL A 73 3.52 2.59 -2.91
N HIS A 74 4.29 1.89 -3.73
CA HIS A 74 4.14 0.44 -3.84
C HIS A 74 5.43 -0.29 -3.53
N ALA A 75 5.24 -1.51 -3.03
CA ALA A 75 6.30 -2.46 -2.79
C ALA A 75 5.92 -3.82 -3.39
N ASP A 76 6.84 -4.43 -4.13
CA ASP A 76 6.72 -5.80 -4.60
C ASP A 76 7.99 -6.57 -4.30
N TRP A 77 7.83 -7.87 -4.03
CA TRP A 77 8.95 -8.77 -3.79
C TRP A 77 9.50 -9.26 -5.13
N ASP A 78 10.78 -8.99 -5.40
CA ASP A 78 11.48 -9.57 -6.55
C ASP A 78 12.19 -10.87 -6.13
N PRO A 79 11.68 -12.03 -6.57
CA PRO A 79 12.28 -13.32 -6.23
C PRO A 79 13.64 -13.54 -6.91
N HIS A 80 13.97 -12.81 -7.98
CA HIS A 80 15.25 -12.97 -8.68
C HIS A 80 16.40 -12.35 -7.89
N TYR A 81 16.16 -11.22 -7.22
CA TYR A 81 17.16 -10.53 -6.41
C TYR A 81 16.99 -10.78 -4.90
N GLY A 82 15.90 -11.45 -4.49
CA GLY A 82 15.63 -11.75 -3.08
C GLY A 82 15.44 -10.50 -2.25
N GLY A 83 14.69 -9.52 -2.78
CA GLY A 83 14.52 -8.22 -2.13
C GLY A 83 13.22 -7.51 -2.50
N TRP A 84 12.90 -6.49 -1.72
CA TRP A 84 11.76 -5.61 -1.98
C TRP A 84 12.13 -4.49 -2.95
N TYR A 85 11.41 -4.40 -4.05
CA TYR A 85 11.41 -3.20 -4.88
C TYR A 85 10.38 -2.22 -4.33
N VAL A 86 10.77 -0.96 -4.11
CA VAL A 86 9.89 0.09 -3.58
C VAL A 86 9.98 1.29 -4.50
N SER A 87 8.84 1.82 -4.91
CA SER A 87 8.79 3.07 -5.67
C SER A 87 7.52 3.87 -5.42
N VAL A 88 7.58 5.14 -5.81
CA VAL A 88 6.52 6.11 -5.57
C VAL A 88 5.98 6.65 -6.89
N TYR A 89 4.67 6.80 -6.97
CA TYR A 89 3.98 7.40 -8.10
C TYR A 89 3.01 8.47 -7.63
N SER A 90 2.81 9.49 -8.47
CA SER A 90 1.69 10.42 -8.29
C SER A 90 0.37 9.66 -8.42
N VAL A 91 -0.58 9.94 -7.54
CA VAL A 91 -1.96 9.38 -7.65
C VAL A 91 -2.71 9.90 -8.88
N ALA A 92 -2.18 10.90 -9.57
CA ALA A 92 -2.71 11.38 -10.85
C ALA A 92 -2.19 10.54 -12.05
N ARG A 93 -1.38 9.51 -11.81
CA ARG A 93 -0.89 8.62 -12.86
C ARG A 93 -2.06 7.92 -13.55
N LEU A 94 -2.02 7.89 -14.88
CA LEU A 94 -3.06 7.28 -15.72
C LEU A 94 -2.88 5.76 -15.89
N CYS A 95 -1.99 5.11 -15.15
CA CYS A 95 -1.78 3.67 -15.24
C CYS A 95 -2.52 2.97 -14.11
N GLU A 96 -3.30 1.96 -14.46
CA GLU A 96 -4.03 1.13 -13.50
C GLU A 96 -3.10 0.21 -12.73
N TRP A 97 -3.51 -0.13 -11.52
CA TRP A 97 -2.98 -1.26 -10.79
C TRP A 97 -3.72 -2.53 -11.22
N PRO A 98 -3.02 -3.66 -11.43
CA PRO A 98 -3.65 -4.88 -11.88
C PRO A 98 -4.54 -5.51 -10.79
N ALA A 99 -5.49 -6.33 -11.20
CA ALA A 99 -6.20 -7.22 -10.29
C ALA A 99 -5.20 -8.14 -9.57
N GLY A 100 -5.47 -8.47 -8.31
CA GLY A 100 -4.58 -9.23 -7.44
C GLY A 100 -3.62 -8.36 -6.62
N SER A 101 -3.43 -7.08 -6.97
CA SER A 101 -2.68 -6.14 -6.12
C SER A 101 -3.37 -5.93 -4.77
N LEU A 102 -2.55 -5.63 -3.77
CA LEU A 102 -2.95 -5.42 -2.39
C LEU A 102 -2.94 -3.92 -2.08
N VAL A 103 -3.91 -3.44 -1.31
CA VAL A 103 -4.03 -2.05 -0.87
C VAL A 103 -4.12 -2.00 0.65
N LEU A 104 -3.14 -1.32 1.25
CA LEU A 104 -3.08 -1.04 2.68
C LEU A 104 -3.90 0.21 3.02
N SER A 105 -4.62 0.13 4.14
CA SER A 105 -5.44 1.22 4.67
C SER A 105 -5.42 1.20 6.20
N GLN A 106 -5.76 2.30 6.87
CA GLN A 106 -5.93 2.27 8.33
C GLN A 106 -7.29 1.65 8.69
N VAL A 107 -7.33 0.82 9.71
CA VAL A 107 -8.60 0.47 10.36
C VAL A 107 -9.06 1.71 11.13
N SER A 108 -10.22 2.25 10.77
CA SER A 108 -10.84 3.27 11.61
C SER A 108 -11.26 2.61 12.92
N SER A 109 -10.54 2.86 14.00
CA SER A 109 -11.08 2.61 15.34
C SER A 109 -12.31 3.50 15.50
N GLY A 110 -13.49 2.90 15.34
CA GLY A 110 -14.75 3.58 15.62
C GLY A 110 -14.76 3.98 17.10
N ASN A 111 -15.05 5.25 17.36
CA ASN A 111 -15.33 5.77 18.68
C ASN A 111 -16.84 5.84 18.88
#